data_AF-A0A1Y2BSB7-F1
#
_entry.id   AF-A0A1Y2BSB7-F1
#
_cell.length_a   1.000
_cell.length_b   1.000
_cell.length_c   1.000
_cell.angle_alpha   90.00
_cell.angle_beta   90.00
_cell.angle_gamma   90.00
#
_symmetry.space_group_name_H-M   'P 1'
#
loop_
_entity.id
_entity.type
_entity.pdbx_description
1 polymer ?
#
loop_
_entity_poly.entity_id
_entity_poly.type
_entity_poly.pdbx_seq_one_letter_code
_entity_poly.pdbx_strand_id
1 'polypeptide(L)'
;MSDSISNLTEVSMLYIEEVVAEDKLAKGDAYVHVFHFNQTPARGHGIPFKFPLRKGESFAVTKERLLSRINLAQDREAAKKAKFFIVPSGFSKPVEIVDSDVLTEKSFGPYDYIGIDHAIRGERVVRDVNAGVGIKITG
;
A
#
# COMPACT_ATOMS: atom_id res chain seq x y z
N MET A 1 5.40 8.60 -18.10
CA MET A 1 6.85 8.50 -17.79
C MET A 1 7.22 7.03 -17.83
N SER A 2 8.27 6.67 -18.56
CA SER A 2 8.81 5.31 -18.64
C SER A 2 10.06 5.25 -17.77
N ASP A 3 10.05 4.44 -16.73
CA ASP A 3 11.24 4.21 -15.91
C ASP A 3 12.22 3.29 -16.66
N SER A 4 13.49 3.65 -16.68
CA SER A 4 14.53 2.84 -17.32
C SER A 4 14.84 1.64 -16.44
N ILE A 5 14.83 0.44 -17.03
CA ILE A 5 15.29 -0.82 -16.39
C ILE A 5 16.73 -0.68 -15.86
N SER A 6 17.53 0.20 -16.46
CA SER A 6 18.91 0.48 -16.05
C SER A 6 19.03 1.04 -14.64
N ASN A 7 17.94 1.56 -14.06
CA ASN A 7 17.92 2.09 -12.70
C ASN A 7 17.63 1.01 -11.64
N LEU A 8 17.39 -0.23 -12.05
CA LEU A 8 17.16 -1.33 -11.12
C LEU A 8 18.49 -1.78 -10.51
N THR A 9 18.47 -2.00 -9.20
CA THR A 9 19.62 -2.50 -8.45
C THR A 9 19.39 -3.97 -8.11
N GLU A 10 20.45 -4.72 -7.78
CA GLU A 10 20.33 -6.13 -7.36
C GLU A 10 19.41 -6.35 -6.15
N VAL A 11 19.22 -5.32 -5.31
CA VAL A 11 18.34 -5.36 -4.13
C VAL A 11 16.92 -4.91 -4.41
N SER A 12 16.61 -4.53 -5.66
CA SER A 12 15.27 -4.09 -6.06
C SER A 12 14.29 -5.26 -6.12
N MET A 13 13.31 -5.30 -5.21
CA MET A 13 12.17 -6.21 -5.33
C MET A 13 11.11 -5.60 -6.26
N LEU A 14 10.77 -6.33 -7.32
CA LEU A 14 9.75 -5.95 -8.29
C LEU A 14 8.45 -6.71 -8.04
N TYR A 15 7.34 -5.98 -8.10
CA TYR A 15 5.99 -6.55 -8.07
C TYR A 15 5.29 -6.23 -9.39
N ILE A 16 4.69 -7.24 -10.00
CA ILE A 16 3.87 -7.10 -11.20
C ILE A 16 2.42 -7.25 -10.76
N GLU A 17 1.62 -6.22 -11.00
CA GLU A 17 0.17 -6.24 -10.77
C GLU A 17 -0.58 -6.20 -12.11
N GLU A 18 -1.69 -6.94 -12.20
CA GLU A 18 -2.63 -6.81 -13.31
C GLU A 18 -3.41 -5.50 -13.13
N VAL A 19 -3.39 -4.62 -14.14
CA VAL A 19 -4.17 -3.39 -14.11
C VAL A 19 -5.64 -3.73 -14.36
N VAL A 20 -6.46 -3.66 -13.31
CA VAL A 20 -7.91 -3.90 -13.43
C VAL A 20 -8.62 -2.67 -14.00
N ALA A 21 -9.80 -2.86 -14.59
CA ALA A 21 -10.55 -1.77 -15.21
C ALA A 21 -10.83 -0.59 -14.25
N GLU A 22 -11.01 -0.89 -12.96
CA GLU A 22 -11.19 0.11 -11.90
C GLU A 22 -9.93 0.97 -11.68
N ASP A 23 -8.75 0.54 -12.13
CA ASP A 23 -7.53 1.33 -11.98
C ASP A 23 -7.35 2.38 -13.08
N LYS A 24 -8.17 2.36 -14.14
CA LYS A 24 -8.09 3.36 -15.22
C LYS A 24 -8.29 4.78 -14.67
N LEU A 25 -7.33 5.65 -14.96
CA LEU A 25 -7.36 7.05 -14.56
C LEU A 25 -8.25 7.88 -15.49
N ALA A 26 -9.08 8.74 -14.92
CA ALA A 26 -9.76 9.81 -15.63
C ALA A 26 -8.87 11.08 -15.67
N LYS A 27 -9.33 12.12 -16.39
CA LYS A 27 -8.61 13.39 -16.47
C LYS A 27 -8.50 14.05 -15.08
N GLY A 28 -7.28 14.15 -14.58
CA GLY A 28 -6.97 14.78 -13.30
C GLY A 28 -6.92 13.80 -12.11
N ASP A 29 -7.16 12.51 -12.36
CA ASP A 29 -6.77 11.46 -11.41
C ASP A 29 -5.25 11.29 -11.42
N ALA A 30 -4.72 10.66 -10.37
CA ALA A 30 -3.30 10.34 -10.25
C ALA A 30 -3.09 8.92 -9.74
N TYR A 31 -1.94 8.34 -9.99
CA TYR A 31 -1.50 7.14 -9.27
C TYR A 31 -0.59 7.53 -8.11
N VAL A 32 -0.67 6.75 -7.05
CA VAL A 32 0.27 6.82 -5.92
C VAL A 32 0.72 5.41 -5.55
N HIS A 33 1.96 5.30 -5.08
CA HIS A 33 2.46 4.05 -4.53
C HIS A 33 1.99 3.89 -3.08
N VAL A 34 1.51 2.69 -2.75
CA VAL A 34 1.03 2.34 -1.42
C VAL A 34 1.88 1.22 -0.85
N PHE A 35 2.21 1.29 0.43
CA PHE A 35 2.87 0.20 1.15
C PHE A 35 2.31 0.06 2.57
N HIS A 36 2.58 -1.08 3.19
CA HIS A 36 2.15 -1.37 4.56
C HIS A 36 3.32 -1.32 5.52
N PHE A 37 3.06 -0.88 6.74
CA PHE A 37 4.02 -0.98 7.83
C PHE A 37 3.29 -1.18 9.16
N ASN A 38 4.05 -1.44 10.23
CA ASN A 38 3.53 -1.55 11.59
C ASN A 38 4.32 -0.62 12.52
N GLN A 39 3.63 0.37 13.10
CA GLN A 39 4.14 1.44 13.99
C GLN A 39 5.14 2.41 13.35
N THR A 40 6.03 1.95 12.48
CA THR A 40 7.05 2.77 11.82
C THR A 40 7.24 2.34 10.36
N PRO A 41 7.39 3.28 9.41
CA PRO A 41 7.65 2.98 7.99
C PRO A 41 8.83 2.02 7.74
N ALA A 42 9.83 2.01 8.63
CA ALA A 42 10.97 1.10 8.54
C ALA A 42 10.60 -0.38 8.78
N ARG A 43 9.43 -0.65 9.37
CA ARG A 43 8.89 -2.00 9.58
C ARG A 43 7.83 -2.32 8.53
N GLY A 44 8.24 -2.19 7.27
CA GLY A 44 7.42 -2.51 6.11
C GLY A 44 7.03 -3.99 6.05
N HIS A 45 5.85 -4.28 5.52
CA HIS A 45 5.35 -5.65 5.31
C HIS A 45 4.34 -5.71 4.18
N GLY A 46 3.83 -6.91 3.89
CA GLY A 46 2.87 -7.13 2.81
C GLY A 46 3.46 -6.84 1.42
N ILE A 47 2.57 -6.62 0.46
CA ILE A 47 2.93 -6.37 -0.94
C ILE A 47 2.57 -4.92 -1.28
N PRO A 48 3.53 -4.07 -1.67
CA PRO A 48 3.22 -2.73 -2.15
C PRO A 48 2.51 -2.77 -3.50
N PHE A 49 1.66 -1.78 -3.78
CA PHE A 49 0.85 -1.71 -5.00
C PHE A 49 0.66 -0.27 -5.46
N LYS A 50 0.23 -0.04 -6.71
CA LYS A 50 -0.20 1.28 -7.15
C LYS A 50 -1.70 1.44 -6.93
N PHE A 51 -2.09 2.64 -6.53
CA PHE A 51 -3.48 2.94 -6.25
C PHE A 51 -3.95 4.22 -6.96
N PRO A 52 -5.11 4.20 -7.63
CA PRO A 52 -5.67 5.38 -8.28
C PRO A 52 -6.31 6.32 -7.26
N LEU A 53 -5.88 7.56 -7.25
CA LEU A 53 -6.50 8.68 -6.53
C LEU A 53 -7.46 9.40 -7.46
N ARG A 54 -8.71 9.54 -7.03
CA ARG A 54 -9.75 10.21 -7.82
C ARG A 54 -9.77 11.70 -7.56
N LYS A 55 -9.87 12.50 -8.61
CA LYS A 55 -9.92 13.96 -8.48
C LYS A 55 -11.12 14.39 -7.63
N GLY A 56 -10.86 15.16 -6.58
CA GLY A 56 -11.91 15.71 -5.70
C GLY A 56 -12.53 14.68 -4.74
N GLU A 57 -12.03 13.44 -4.72
CA GLU A 57 -12.47 12.41 -3.78
C GLU A 57 -11.92 12.71 -2.38
N SER A 58 -12.81 12.71 -1.39
CA SER A 58 -12.40 12.83 0.00
C SER A 58 -11.69 11.57 0.47
N PHE A 59 -10.81 11.73 1.45
CA PHE A 59 -10.05 10.61 1.97
C PHE A 59 -10.93 9.60 2.66
N ALA A 60 -12.07 9.99 3.25
CA ALA A 60 -13.08 9.06 3.76
C ALA A 60 -13.48 8.00 2.71
N VAL A 61 -13.73 8.43 1.47
CA VAL A 61 -14.10 7.52 0.37
C VAL A 61 -12.88 6.73 -0.12
N THR A 62 -11.73 7.40 -0.25
CA THR A 62 -10.46 6.75 -0.63
C THR A 62 -10.08 5.64 0.36
N LYS A 63 -10.26 5.88 1.66
CA LYS A 63 -9.95 4.98 2.76
C LYS A 63 -10.76 3.69 2.68
N GLU A 64 -12.05 3.77 2.39
CA GLU A 64 -12.88 2.57 2.21
C GLU A 64 -12.43 1.73 1.01
N ARG A 65 -12.04 2.38 -0.10
CA ARG A 65 -11.45 1.72 -1.27
C ARG A 65 -10.12 1.05 -0.93
N LEU A 66 -9.24 1.74 -0.19
CA LEU A 66 -7.96 1.20 0.27
C LEU A 66 -8.16 0.00 1.21
N LEU A 67 -9.01 0.11 2.22
CA LEU A 67 -9.34 -0.98 3.16
C LEU A 67 -9.93 -2.20 2.45
N SER A 68 -10.77 -1.96 1.44
CA SER A 68 -11.33 -3.02 0.62
C SER A 68 -10.26 -3.71 -0.23
N ARG A 69 -9.36 -2.93 -0.86
CA ARG A 69 -8.23 -3.47 -1.67
C ARG A 69 -7.32 -4.38 -0.85
N ILE A 70 -7.14 -4.10 0.44
CA ILE A 70 -6.26 -4.87 1.34
C ILE A 70 -7.03 -5.90 2.18
N ASN A 71 -8.31 -6.15 1.86
CA ASN A 71 -9.21 -7.06 2.57
C ASN A 71 -9.41 -6.77 4.06
N LEU A 72 -9.14 -5.54 4.54
CA LEU A 72 -9.37 -5.12 5.92
C LEU A 72 -10.80 -4.62 6.19
N ALA A 73 -11.56 -4.25 5.15
CA ALA A 73 -12.91 -3.71 5.31
C ALA A 73 -13.87 -4.64 6.09
N GLN A 74 -13.66 -5.96 6.05
CA GLN A 74 -14.49 -6.93 6.77
C GLN A 74 -14.16 -7.04 8.27
N ASP A 75 -12.95 -6.66 8.68
CA ASP A 75 -12.53 -6.68 10.07
C ASP A 75 -12.65 -5.27 10.66
N ARG A 76 -13.80 -5.01 11.28
CA ARG A 76 -14.12 -3.68 11.84
C ARG A 76 -13.10 -3.21 12.87
N GLU A 77 -12.50 -4.12 13.63
CA GLU A 77 -11.54 -3.75 14.68
C GLU A 77 -10.16 -3.44 14.09
N ALA A 78 -9.73 -4.19 13.08
CA ALA A 78 -8.50 -3.87 12.34
C ALA A 78 -8.67 -2.58 11.53
N ALA A 79 -9.80 -2.40 10.84
CA ALA A 79 -10.10 -1.21 10.05
C ALA A 79 -10.07 0.09 10.88
N LYS A 80 -10.62 0.06 12.10
CA LYS A 80 -10.57 1.21 13.02
C LYS A 80 -9.15 1.54 13.50
N LYS A 81 -8.29 0.52 13.63
CA LYS A 81 -6.90 0.68 14.11
C LYS A 81 -5.95 1.11 13.00
N ALA A 82 -6.29 0.86 11.74
CA ALA A 82 -5.49 1.24 10.59
C ALA A 82 -5.37 2.77 10.50
N LYS A 83 -4.14 3.26 10.35
CA LYS A 83 -3.84 4.68 10.14
C LYS A 83 -3.14 4.89 8.82
N PHE A 84 -3.28 6.09 8.26
CA PHE A 84 -2.83 6.40 6.91
C PHE A 84 -1.97 7.65 6.93
N PHE A 85 -0.86 7.59 6.19
CA PHE A 85 0.14 8.63 6.19
C PHE A 85 0.63 8.90 4.76
N ILE A 86 0.94 10.16 4.46
CA ILE A 86 1.87 10.51 3.40
C ILE A 86 3.26 10.32 3.97
N VAL A 87 4.04 9.44 3.34
CA VAL A 87 5.40 9.10 3.72
C VAL A 87 6.33 9.64 2.64
N PRO A 88 7.04 10.76 2.89
CA PRO A 88 7.93 11.32 1.89
C PRO A 88 9.15 10.44 1.66
N SER A 89 9.73 10.48 0.45
CA SER A 89 11.03 9.83 0.25
C SER A 89 12.12 10.57 1.02
N GLY A 90 12.71 9.92 2.02
CA GLY A 90 13.81 10.46 2.82
C GLY A 90 13.54 10.40 4.32
N PHE A 91 14.21 11.26 5.07
CA PHE A 91 14.15 11.29 6.54
C PHE A 91 13.08 12.22 7.11
N SER A 92 12.20 12.76 6.25
CA SER A 92 11.08 13.60 6.67
C SER A 92 10.06 12.79 7.46
N LYS A 93 9.42 13.45 8.43
CA LYS A 93 8.38 12.80 9.24
C LYS A 93 7.15 12.49 8.39
N PRO A 94 6.56 11.30 8.52
CA PRO A 94 5.26 10.99 7.93
C PRO A 94 4.19 11.99 8.37
N VAL A 95 3.31 12.35 7.45
CA VAL A 95 2.18 13.27 7.69
C VAL A 95 0.90 12.45 7.70
N GLU A 96 0.14 12.52 8.79
CA GLU A 96 -1.13 11.81 8.92
C GLU A 96 -2.17 12.35 7.92
N ILE A 97 -2.95 11.45 7.34
CA ILE A 97 -4.05 11.75 6.42
C ILE A 97 -5.36 11.65 7.19
N VAL A 98 -6.20 12.68 7.09
CA VAL A 98 -7.50 12.74 7.77
C VAL A 98 -8.65 12.61 6.77
N ASP A 99 -9.81 12.15 7.24
CA ASP A 99 -10.96 11.81 6.39
C ASP A 99 -11.47 12.96 5.49
N SER A 100 -11.25 14.23 5.89
CA SER A 100 -11.63 15.42 5.12
C SER A 100 -10.67 15.80 3.99
N ASP A 101 -9.50 15.16 3.93
CA ASP A 101 -8.46 15.50 2.95
C ASP A 101 -8.86 15.12 1.52
N VAL A 102 -8.45 15.93 0.54
CA VAL A 102 -8.52 15.56 -0.88
C VAL A 102 -7.10 15.29 -1.37
N LEU A 103 -6.78 14.02 -1.61
CA LEU A 103 -5.39 13.63 -1.86
C LEU A 103 -4.82 14.19 -3.16
N THR A 104 -5.64 14.35 -4.20
CA THR A 104 -5.21 14.97 -5.46
C THR A 104 -4.89 16.46 -5.34
N GLU A 105 -5.31 17.12 -4.25
CA GLU A 105 -5.02 18.53 -3.97
C GLU A 105 -3.83 18.71 -3.02
N LYS A 106 -3.39 17.63 -2.36
CA LYS A 106 -2.16 17.65 -1.56
C LYS A 106 -0.93 17.59 -2.46
N SER A 107 0.14 18.25 -2.03
CA SER A 107 1.44 18.16 -2.70
C SER A 107 2.07 16.81 -2.42
N PHE A 108 2.03 15.90 -3.39
CA PHE A 108 2.86 14.69 -3.41
C PHE A 108 4.16 14.99 -4.15
N GLY A 109 5.29 14.74 -3.50
CA GLY A 109 6.57 14.62 -4.17
C GLY A 109 6.57 13.42 -5.13
N PRO A 110 7.51 13.39 -6.11
CA PRO A 110 7.60 12.31 -7.10
C PRO A 110 7.87 10.92 -6.50
N TYR A 111 8.29 10.86 -5.24
CA TYR A 111 8.62 9.64 -4.51
C TYR A 111 7.89 9.56 -3.17
N ASP A 112 6.80 10.31 -3.01
CA ASP A 112 5.98 10.21 -1.80
C ASP A 112 5.04 9.01 -1.93
N TYR A 113 4.89 8.28 -0.83
CA TYR A 113 4.07 7.08 -0.74
C TYR A 113 2.87 7.32 0.16
N ILE A 114 1.80 6.56 -0.03
CA ILE A 114 0.81 6.34 1.03
C ILE A 114 1.28 5.14 1.86
N GLY A 115 1.52 5.37 3.13
CA GLY A 115 1.81 4.32 4.10
C GLY A 115 0.55 3.96 4.90
N ILE A 116 0.25 2.67 4.99
CA ILE A 116 -0.83 2.13 5.82
C ILE A 116 -0.21 1.48 7.07
N ASP A 117 -0.42 2.09 8.23
CA ASP A 117 -0.01 1.53 9.52
C ASP A 117 -1.07 0.54 9.99
N HIS A 118 -0.76 -0.75 9.92
CA HIS A 118 -1.61 -1.80 10.45
C HIS A 118 -0.80 -3.03 10.85
N ALA A 119 -1.37 -3.83 11.75
CA ALA A 119 -0.77 -5.11 12.11
C ALA A 119 -0.86 -6.10 10.95
N ILE A 120 0.21 -6.88 10.74
CA ILE A 120 0.22 -7.95 9.74
C ILE A 120 -0.95 -8.90 10.02
N ARG A 121 -1.76 -9.14 8.98
CA ARG A 121 -2.92 -10.04 9.04
C ARG A 121 -2.66 -11.24 8.13
N GLY A 122 -2.50 -12.41 8.74
CA GLY A 122 -2.16 -13.65 8.04
C GLY A 122 -0.88 -14.24 8.61
N GLU A 123 -1.09 -15.30 9.39
CA GLU A 123 -0.19 -16.14 10.21
C GLU A 123 1.07 -15.48 10.78
N ARG A 124 1.34 -15.74 12.06
CA ARG A 124 2.74 -15.84 12.49
C ARG A 124 3.44 -16.59 11.37
N VAL A 125 4.43 -15.99 10.71
CA VAL A 125 5.55 -16.79 10.26
C VAL A 125 6.05 -17.38 11.56
N VAL A 126 5.53 -18.56 11.92
CA VAL A 126 6.17 -19.40 12.90
C VAL A 126 7.56 -19.48 12.32
N ARG A 127 8.53 -18.90 13.03
CA ARG A 127 9.93 -19.25 12.80
C ARG A 127 10.04 -20.70 13.24
N ASP A 128 9.44 -21.62 12.48
CA ASP A 128 9.63 -23.03 12.64
C ASP A 128 11.06 -23.25 12.16
N VAL A 129 11.95 -23.29 13.14
CA VAL A 129 13.36 -23.61 13.00
C VAL A 129 13.57 -25.09 12.61
N ASN A 130 12.57 -25.78 12.06
CA ASN A 130 12.70 -27.13 11.53
C ASN A 130 11.82 -27.31 10.29
N ALA A 131 12.48 -27.61 9.17
CA ALA A 131 11.86 -27.80 7.86
C ALA A 131 10.95 -29.03 7.84
N GLY A 132 9.63 -28.81 7.79
CA GLY A 132 8.65 -29.84 7.46
C GLY A 132 8.52 -30.02 5.94
N VAL A 133 8.49 -31.28 5.47
CA VAL A 133 8.34 -31.67 4.06
C VAL A 133 6.86 -31.74 3.67
N GLY A 134 6.47 -31.08 2.58
CA GLY A 134 5.12 -31.16 2.01
C GLY A 134 5.06 -32.01 0.74
N ILE A 135 4.21 -33.03 0.74
CA ILE A 135 3.93 -33.93 -0.39
C ILE A 135 2.69 -33.41 -1.14
N LYS A 136 2.66 -33.54 -2.47
CA LYS A 136 1.51 -33.16 -3.33
C LYS A 136 0.86 -34.39 -3.95
N ILE A 137 -0.46 -34.51 -3.85
CA ILE A 137 -1.27 -35.50 -4.57
C ILE A 137 -1.95 -34.81 -5.75
N THR A 138 -1.84 -35.42 -6.92
CA THR A 138 -2.54 -35.05 -8.17
C THR A 138 -3.79 -35.89 -8.35
N GLY A 139 -4.90 -35.22 -8.67
CA GLY A 139 -6.09 -35.82 -9.26
C GLY A 139 -6.30 -35.27 -10.67
#